data_AF-A0A364K808-F1
#
_entry.id   AF-A0A364K808-F1
#
_cell.length_a   1.000
_cell.length_b   1.000
_cell.length_c   1.000
_cell.angle_alpha   90.00
_cell.angle_beta   90.00
_cell.angle_gamma   90.00
#
_symmetry.space_group_name_H-M   'P 1'
#
loop_
_entity.id
_entity.type
_entity.pdbx_description
1 polymer ?
#
loop_
_entity_poly.entity_id
_entity_poly.type
_entity_poly.pdbx_seq_one_letter_code
_entity_poly.pdbx_strand_id
1 'polypeptide(L)'
;MPLLRLGKGFQDFDLVVCNNVGKPLDLGDLNRDLNYVIEKYNFPKIKFHALRHTHATLLLLLGENPKVVAERLRHSSISITMDTYSHVTPTMQQQAADKLDEAINLINTKQSL
;
A
#
# COMPACT_ATOMS: atom_id res chain seq x y z
N MET A 1 -0.64 -16.51 17.31
CA MET A 1 -0.41 -17.96 17.45
C MET A 1 -1.74 -18.71 17.49
N PRO A 2 -2.24 -19.21 16.33
CA PRO A 2 -3.51 -19.95 16.24
C PRO A 2 -3.37 -21.47 16.48
N LEU A 3 -2.13 -21.98 16.58
CA LEU A 3 -1.80 -23.41 16.48
C LEU A 3 -2.38 -24.31 17.59
N LEU A 4 -2.80 -23.76 18.73
CA LEU A 4 -3.20 -24.59 19.89
C LEU A 4 -4.70 -24.97 19.93
N ARG A 5 -5.56 -24.41 19.08
CA ARG A 5 -7.02 -24.48 19.27
C ARG A 5 -7.76 -25.52 18.42
N LEU A 6 -7.13 -26.13 17.41
CA LEU A 6 -7.85 -26.91 16.38
C LEU A 6 -7.57 -28.42 16.33
N GLY A 7 -6.63 -28.94 17.13
CA GLY A 7 -6.40 -30.38 17.25
C GLY A 7 -6.27 -31.12 15.90
N LYS A 8 -6.98 -32.24 15.73
CA LYS A 8 -6.90 -33.15 14.56
C LYS A 8 -7.51 -32.61 13.24
N GLY A 9 -8.20 -31.46 13.27
CA GLY A 9 -8.84 -30.88 12.08
C GLY A 9 -7.96 -29.88 11.32
N PHE A 10 -6.85 -29.44 11.91
CA PHE A 10 -5.95 -28.46 11.32
C PHE A 10 -5.02 -29.13 10.31
N GLN A 11 -5.02 -28.62 9.08
CA GLN A 11 -4.06 -29.02 8.05
C GLN A 11 -2.94 -27.99 7.98
N ASP A 12 -1.74 -28.38 8.43
CA ASP A 12 -0.58 -27.51 8.40
C ASP A 12 0.06 -27.50 7.00
N PHE A 13 -0.17 -26.41 6.28
CA PHE A 13 0.44 -26.14 4.97
C PHE A 13 1.57 -25.12 5.05
N ASP A 14 2.10 -24.83 6.25
CA ASP A 14 3.11 -23.78 6.48
C ASP A 14 2.66 -22.40 5.94
N LEU A 15 1.35 -22.12 6.06
CA LEU A 15 0.75 -20.89 5.58
C LEU A 15 0.71 -19.83 6.70
N VAL A 16 1.25 -18.64 6.41
CA VAL A 16 1.15 -17.47 7.30
C VAL A 16 -0.31 -16.98 7.42
N VAL A 17 -1.10 -17.15 6.35
CA VAL A 17 -2.50 -16.76 6.27
C VAL A 17 -3.32 -17.98 5.85
N CYS A 18 -4.08 -18.53 6.79
CA CYS A 18 -4.96 -19.67 6.59
C CYS A 18 -6.31 -19.44 7.26
N ASN A 19 -7.30 -20.20 6.83
CA ASN A 19 -8.59 -20.23 7.52
C ASN A 19 -8.47 -20.97 8.87
N ASN A 20 -9.57 -21.00 9.63
CA ASN A 20 -9.65 -21.69 10.92
C ASN A 20 -9.45 -23.22 10.83
N VAL A 21 -9.08 -23.79 9.69
CA VAL A 21 -8.82 -25.22 9.47
C VAL A 21 -7.41 -25.43 8.88
N GLY A 22 -6.62 -24.37 8.71
CA GLY A 22 -5.26 -24.41 8.17
C GLY A 22 -5.20 -24.40 6.63
N LYS A 23 -6.33 -24.42 5.93
CA LYS A 23 -6.37 -24.36 4.47
C LYS A 23 -6.13 -22.92 3.95
N PRO A 24 -5.70 -22.76 2.68
CA PRO A 24 -5.64 -21.46 2.03
C PRO A 24 -6.96 -20.71 2.15
N LEU A 25 -6.88 -19.40 2.40
CA LEU A 25 -8.03 -18.52 2.36
C LEU A 25 -8.51 -18.37 0.92
N ASP A 26 -9.80 -18.54 0.69
CA ASP A 26 -10.42 -18.32 -0.60
C ASP A 26 -10.71 -16.82 -0.82
N LEU A 27 -10.58 -16.35 -2.06
CA LEU A 27 -10.86 -14.96 -2.41
C LEU A 27 -12.33 -14.59 -2.24
N GLY A 28 -13.24 -15.56 -2.38
CA GLY A 28 -14.66 -15.38 -2.12
C GLY A 28 -14.96 -15.13 -0.65
N ASP A 29 -14.31 -15.88 0.25
CA ASP A 29 -14.42 -15.70 1.69
C ASP A 29 -13.86 -14.33 2.12
N LEU A 30 -12.70 -13.94 1.60
CA LEU A 30 -12.12 -12.61 1.81
C LEU A 30 -13.04 -11.47 1.38
N ASN A 31 -13.67 -11.59 0.20
CA ASN A 31 -14.60 -10.57 -0.28
C ASN A 31 -15.88 -10.54 0.54
N ARG A 32 -16.38 -11.70 1.01
CA ARG A 32 -17.54 -11.77 1.88
C ARG A 32 -17.27 -11.07 3.21
N ASP A 33 -16.14 -11.36 3.83
CA ASP A 33 -15.73 -10.73 5.09
C ASP A 33 -15.54 -9.22 4.93
N LEU A 34 -14.91 -8.79 3.83
CA LEU A 34 -14.77 -7.38 3.50
C LEU A 34 -16.13 -6.69 3.32
N ASN A 35 -17.05 -7.30 2.56
CA ASN A 35 -18.39 -6.76 2.36
C ASN A 35 -19.18 -6.67 3.67
N TYR A 36 -19.07 -7.67 4.54
CA TYR A 36 -19.69 -7.65 5.85
C TYR A 36 -19.22 -6.45 6.69
N VAL A 37 -17.91 -6.17 6.69
CA VAL A 37 -17.36 -5.01 7.40
C VAL A 37 -17.83 -3.69 6.75
N ILE A 38 -17.83 -3.61 5.43
CA ILE A 38 -18.30 -2.42 4.70
C ILE A 38 -19.75 -2.11 5.04
N GLU A 39 -20.63 -3.11 5.00
CA GLU A 39 -22.05 -2.95 5.32
C GLU A 39 -22.25 -2.59 6.79
N LYS A 40 -21.51 -3.23 7.70
CA LYS A 40 -21.60 -2.98 9.14
C LYS A 40 -21.24 -1.54 9.53
N TYR A 41 -20.26 -0.94 8.86
CA TYR A 41 -19.81 0.42 9.13
C TYR A 41 -20.28 1.45 8.08
N ASN A 42 -21.19 1.04 7.21
CA ASN A 42 -21.81 1.88 6.18
C ASN A 42 -20.79 2.58 5.25
N PHE A 43 -19.69 1.90 4.94
CA PHE A 43 -18.67 2.38 4.02
C PHE A 43 -19.11 2.20 2.56
N PRO A 44 -18.52 2.96 1.61
CA PRO A 44 -18.72 2.71 0.19
C PRO A 44 -18.20 1.32 -0.20
N LYS A 45 -18.86 0.68 -1.16
CA LYS A 45 -18.45 -0.64 -1.67
C LYS A 45 -17.07 -0.53 -2.32
N ILE A 46 -16.09 -1.16 -1.70
CA ILE A 46 -14.73 -1.27 -2.22
C ILE A 46 -14.39 -2.73 -2.54
N LYS A 47 -13.63 -2.92 -3.62
CA LYS A 47 -13.06 -4.24 -3.96
C LYS A 47 -11.81 -4.48 -3.12
N PHE A 48 -11.47 -5.75 -2.87
CA PHE A 48 -10.24 -6.08 -2.14
C PHE A 48 -8.98 -5.49 -2.79
N HIS A 49 -8.92 -5.43 -4.13
CA HIS A 49 -7.80 -4.80 -4.84
C HIS A 49 -7.69 -3.29 -4.61
N ALA A 50 -8.77 -2.61 -4.21
CA ALA A 50 -8.74 -1.19 -3.88
C ALA A 50 -7.84 -0.90 -2.67
N LEU A 51 -7.73 -1.83 -1.72
CA LEU A 51 -6.83 -1.69 -0.57
C LEU A 51 -5.36 -1.54 -1.01
N ARG A 52 -4.97 -2.25 -2.07
CA ARG A 52 -3.63 -2.14 -2.66
C ARG A 52 -3.41 -0.78 -3.32
N HIS A 53 -4.43 -0.23 -3.97
CA HIS A 53 -4.38 1.14 -4.50
C HIS A 53 -4.29 2.18 -3.38
N THR A 54 -5.07 2.03 -2.31
CA THR A 54 -4.98 2.90 -1.13
C THR A 54 -3.58 2.87 -0.52
N HIS A 55 -2.96 1.70 -0.39
CA HIS A 55 -1.59 1.58 0.09
C HIS A 55 -0.60 2.33 -0.80
N ALA A 56 -0.72 2.21 -2.13
CA ALA A 56 0.10 2.94 -3.08
C ALA A 56 -0.08 4.46 -2.93
N THR A 57 -1.32 4.94 -2.89
CA THR A 57 -1.65 6.36 -2.71
C THR A 57 -1.07 6.91 -1.40
N LEU A 58 -1.18 6.16 -0.31
CA LEU A 58 -0.67 6.60 0.99
C LEU A 58 0.85 6.75 0.98
N LEU A 59 1.58 5.81 0.38
CA LEU A 59 3.04 5.90 0.25
C LEU A 59 3.43 7.14 -0.58
N LEU A 60 2.72 7.41 -1.66
CA LEU A 60 2.98 8.58 -2.50
C LEU A 60 2.65 9.89 -1.79
N LEU A 61 1.57 9.95 -1.01
CA LEU A 61 1.23 11.12 -0.19
C LEU A 61 2.27 11.40 0.90
N LEU A 62 2.96 10.36 1.38
CA LEU A 62 4.08 10.50 2.32
C LEU A 62 5.38 10.98 1.62
N GLY A 63 5.34 11.23 0.31
CA GLY A 63 6.47 11.74 -0.47
C GLY A 63 7.46 10.65 -0.93
N GLU A 64 7.08 9.38 -0.84
CA GLU A 64 7.92 8.28 -1.34
C GLU A 64 8.05 8.32 -2.86
N ASN A 65 9.22 7.92 -3.36
CA ASN A 65 9.48 7.92 -4.79
C ASN A 65 8.56 6.89 -5.49
N PRO A 66 7.85 7.26 -6.57
CA PRO A 66 6.97 6.34 -7.30
C PRO A 66 7.65 5.05 -7.77
N LYS A 67 8.95 5.11 -8.07
CA LYS A 67 9.75 3.93 -8.42
C LYS A 67 9.90 2.94 -7.24
N VAL A 68 10.12 3.46 -6.03
CA VAL A 68 10.23 2.65 -4.80
C VAL A 68 8.87 2.04 -4.47
N VAL A 69 7.79 2.80 -4.61
CA VAL A 69 6.42 2.30 -4.42
C VAL A 69 6.10 1.20 -5.42
N ALA A 70 6.49 1.37 -6.69
CA ALA A 70 6.30 0.38 -7.74
C ALA A 70 7.10 -0.91 -7.52
N GLU A 71 8.37 -0.81 -7.09
CA GLU A 71 9.20 -1.96 -6.73
C GLU A 71 8.60 -2.72 -5.54
N ARG A 72 8.14 -1.98 -4.51
CA ARG A 72 7.50 -2.55 -3.32
C ARG A 72 6.20 -3.28 -3.63
N LEU A 73 5.42 -2.77 -4.58
CA LEU A 73 4.18 -3.41 -5.01
C LEU A 73 4.46 -4.59 -5.95
N ARG A 74 5.60 -4.62 -6.66
CA ARG A 74 5.93 -5.58 -7.73
C ARG A 74 4.99 -5.44 -8.93
N HIS A 75 5.59 -5.35 -10.14
CA HIS A 75 5.11 -5.29 -11.54
C HIS A 75 3.62 -5.19 -11.93
N SER A 76 2.65 -5.58 -11.11
CA SER A 76 1.21 -5.56 -11.42
C SER A 76 0.55 -4.19 -11.27
N SER A 77 1.23 -3.19 -10.69
CA SER A 77 0.66 -1.85 -10.43
C SER A 77 1.28 -0.73 -11.25
N ILE A 78 2.39 -0.94 -11.96
CA ILE A 78 3.13 0.14 -12.63
C ILE A 78 2.25 0.91 -13.62
N SER A 79 1.44 0.23 -14.45
CA SER A 79 0.54 0.91 -15.39
C SER A 79 -0.49 1.79 -14.68
N ILE A 80 -1.08 1.31 -13.57
CA ILE A 80 -2.07 2.10 -12.81
C ILE A 80 -1.38 3.23 -12.04
N THR A 81 -0.18 2.97 -11.51
CA THR A 81 0.63 3.95 -10.75
C THR A 81 1.20 5.05 -11.63
N MET A 82 1.44 4.81 -12.93
CA MET A 82 1.87 5.86 -13.84
C MET A 82 0.68 6.67 -14.41
N ASP A 83 -0.40 5.99 -14.82
CA ASP A 83 -1.57 6.65 -15.41
C ASP A 83 -2.39 7.44 -14.39
N THR A 84 -2.56 6.93 -13.16
CA THR A 84 -3.41 7.59 -12.14
C THR A 84 -2.68 8.75 -11.45
N TYR A 85 -1.34 8.72 -11.40
CA TYR A 85 -0.56 9.65 -10.57
C TYR A 85 0.27 10.64 -11.37
N SER A 86 0.14 10.67 -12.71
CA SER A 86 0.63 11.75 -13.55
C SER A 86 0.22 13.15 -13.03
N HIS A 87 -0.92 13.25 -12.33
CA HIS A 87 -1.41 14.47 -11.68
C HIS A 87 -0.79 14.81 -10.31
N VAL A 88 -0.12 13.87 -9.62
CA VAL A 88 0.54 14.10 -8.32
C VAL A 88 2.02 14.47 -8.52
N THR A 89 2.58 14.08 -9.66
CA THR A 89 3.92 14.48 -10.14
C THR A 89 4.20 15.99 -10.09
N PRO A 90 3.28 16.91 -10.45
CA PRO A 90 3.52 18.35 -10.38
C PRO A 90 3.78 18.83 -8.95
N THR A 91 2.99 18.37 -7.98
CA THR A 91 3.15 18.73 -6.56
C THR A 91 4.46 18.19 -5.99
N MET A 92 4.86 16.98 -6.39
CA MET A 92 6.14 16.39 -5.99
C MET A 92 7.34 17.08 -6.65
N GLN A 93 7.22 17.51 -7.91
CA GLN A 93 8.24 18.31 -8.58
C GLN A 93 8.43 19.67 -7.92
N GLN A 94 7.33 20.30 -7.49
CA GLN A 94 7.38 21.57 -6.79
C GLN A 94 8.08 21.43 -5.43
N GLN A 95 7.74 20.39 -4.65
CA GLN A 95 8.47 20.08 -3.41
C GLN A 95 9.95 19.73 -3.63
N ALA A 96 10.30 19.10 -4.76
CA ALA A 96 11.69 18.82 -5.11
C ALA A 96 12.45 20.10 -5.49
N ALA A 97 11.81 21.02 -6.20
CA ALA A 97 12.36 22.34 -6.51
C ALA A 97 12.58 23.17 -5.23
N ASP A 98 11.60 23.19 -4.33
CA ASP A 98 11.71 23.91 -3.05
C ASP A 98 12.87 23.37 -2.19
N LYS A 99 13.05 22.04 -2.13
CA LYS A 99 14.19 21.42 -1.45
C LYS A 99 15.53 21.72 -2.11
N LEU A 100 15.55 21.84 -3.43
CA LEU A 100 16.77 22.20 -4.17
C LEU A 100 17.15 23.65 -3.89
N ASP A 101 16.18 24.57 -3.91
CA ASP A 101 16.39 25.97 -3.56
C ASP A 101 16.87 26.12 -2.11
N GLU A 102 16.31 25.36 -1.17
CA GLU A 102 16.76 25.34 0.21
C GLU A 102 18.22 24.83 0.35
N ALA A 103 18.58 23.76 -0.37
CA ALA A 103 19.95 23.22 -0.38
C ALA A 103 20.95 24.21 -1.01
N ILE A 104 20.57 24.88 -2.11
CA ILE A 104 21.40 25.90 -2.77
C ILE A 104 21.60 27.11 -1.84
N ASN A 105 20.54 27.56 -1.15
CA ASN A 105 20.63 28.67 -0.19
C ASN A 105 21.52 28.33 1.01
N LEU A 106 21.48 27.10 1.52
CA LEU A 106 22.37 26.60 2.58
C LEU A 106 23.85 26.55 2.16
N ILE A 107 24.13 26.25 0.89
CA ILE A 107 25.49 26.27 0.34
C ILE A 107 25.99 27.71 0.22
N ASN A 108 25.16 28.63 -0.28
CA ASN A 108 25.51 30.04 -0.43
C ASN A 108 25.76 30.75 0.91
N THR A 109 25.06 30.37 1.99
CA THR A 109 25.29 30.94 3.33
C THR A 109 26.56 30.42 4.01
N LYS A 110 27.03 29.21 3.65
CA LYS A 110 28.29 28.65 4.18
C LYS A 110 29.53 29.18 3.47
N GLN A 111 29.40 29.79 2.29
CA GLN A 111 30.50 30.36 1.52
C GLN A 111 30.83 31.82 1.92
N SER A 112 29.99 32.44 2.76
CA SER A 112 30.15 33.80 3.29
C SER A 112 30.60 33.86 4.78
N LEU A 113 31.09 32.75 5.33
CA LEU A 113 31.81 32.67 6.61
C LEU A 113 33.21 32.10 6.35
#